data_AF-A0A4Q0IYQ4-F1
#
_entry.id   AF-A0A4Q0IYQ4-F1
#
_cell.length_a   1.000
_cell.length_b   1.000
_cell.length_c   1.000
_cell.angle_alpha   90.00
_cell.angle_beta   90.00
_cell.angle_gamma   90.00
#
_symmetry.space_group_name_H-M   'P 1'
#
loop_
_entity.id
_entity.type
_entity.pdbx_description
1 polymer ?
#
loop_
_entity_poly.entity_id
_entity_poly.type
_entity_poly.pdbx_seq_one_letter_code
_entity_poly.pdbx_strand_id
1 'polypeptide(L)'
;MRERGYGMFVHFGMNTFNGLEWSEGKDPATLYNPTELDCEQWVRTARDAGFRYVLLVTKHHDGFCLWDSAGTDYLAPTAATCRTYSS
;
A
#
# COMPACT_ATOMS: atom_id res chain seq x y z
N MET A 1 20.58 4.60 -6.50
CA MET A 1 20.20 3.52 -5.55
C MET A 1 21.39 2.96 -4.77
N ARG A 2 22.54 2.71 -5.40
CA ARG A 2 23.72 2.08 -4.75
C ARG A 2 24.23 2.77 -3.47
N GLU A 3 24.09 4.09 -3.35
CA GLU A 3 24.57 4.86 -2.19
C GLU A 3 23.49 5.11 -1.12
N ARG A 4 22.24 4.68 -1.36
CA ARG A 4 21.12 5.00 -0.46
C ARG A 4 21.06 4.09 0.78
N GLY A 5 21.87 3.03 0.87
CA GLY A 5 21.77 2.04 1.95
C GLY A 5 20.62 1.04 1.72
N TYR A 6 20.15 0.38 2.78
CA TYR A 6 19.04 -0.58 2.70
C TYR A 6 17.67 0.10 2.71
N GLY A 7 16.71 -0.47 1.99
CA GLY A 7 15.33 0.03 1.92
C GLY A 7 14.30 -1.03 2.32
N MET A 8 13.13 -0.56 2.70
CA MET A 8 11.98 -1.40 3.07
C MET A 8 11.02 -1.48 1.88
N PHE A 9 10.62 -2.69 1.51
CA PHE A 9 9.62 -2.93 0.46
C PHE A 9 8.31 -3.40 1.11
N VAL A 10 7.21 -2.70 0.86
CA VAL A 10 5.91 -2.93 1.50
C VAL A 10 4.94 -3.48 0.47
N HIS A 11 4.59 -4.75 0.62
CA HIS A 11 3.42 -5.35 -0.03
C HIS A 11 2.22 -5.18 0.89
N PHE A 12 1.28 -4.35 0.44
CA PHE A 12 0.02 -4.12 1.12
C PHE A 12 -1.03 -3.84 0.05
N GLY A 13 -2.25 -4.37 0.21
CA GLY A 13 -3.31 -4.20 -0.78
C GLY A 13 -4.38 -5.27 -0.65
N MET A 14 -5.16 -5.50 -1.72
CA MET A 14 -6.22 -6.51 -1.75
C MET A 14 -5.74 -7.89 -1.27
N ASN A 15 -4.54 -8.26 -1.69
CA ASN A 15 -3.89 -9.52 -1.37
C ASN A 15 -3.67 -9.74 0.15
N THR A 16 -3.55 -8.66 0.93
CA THR A 16 -3.50 -8.74 2.39
C THR A 16 -4.81 -9.23 2.99
N PHE A 17 -5.96 -8.94 2.35
CA PHE A 17 -7.30 -9.24 2.88
C PHE A 17 -7.87 -10.56 2.35
N ASN A 18 -7.46 -11.00 1.16
CA ASN A 18 -7.82 -12.31 0.63
C ASN A 18 -6.81 -13.43 1.03
N GLY A 19 -5.66 -13.07 1.61
CA GLY A 19 -4.64 -14.02 2.07
C GLY A 19 -3.86 -14.70 0.95
N LEU A 20 -3.84 -14.12 -0.25
CA LEU A 20 -3.15 -14.66 -1.42
C LEU A 20 -1.91 -13.83 -1.75
N GLU A 21 -0.81 -14.50 -2.07
CA GLU A 21 0.36 -13.79 -2.63
C GLU A 21 0.04 -13.27 -4.04
N TRP A 22 -0.70 -14.06 -4.82
CA TRP A 22 -1.16 -13.70 -6.16
C TRP A 22 -2.66 -13.87 -6.36
N SER A 23 -3.34 -12.84 -6.86
CA SER A 23 -4.77 -12.86 -7.14
C SER A 23 -5.08 -12.35 -8.56
N GLU A 24 -6.23 -12.78 -9.09
CA GLU A 24 -6.63 -12.48 -10.47
C GLU A 24 -7.37 -11.14 -10.63
N GLY A 25 -7.52 -10.35 -9.56
CA GLY A 25 -8.27 -9.08 -9.61
C GLY A 25 -9.79 -9.24 -9.69
N LYS A 26 -10.33 -10.37 -9.21
CA LYS A 26 -11.78 -10.67 -9.21
C LYS A 26 -12.45 -10.39 -7.87
N ASP A 27 -11.67 -10.21 -6.81
CA ASP A 27 -12.20 -9.92 -5.49
C ASP A 27 -12.89 -8.55 -5.46
N PRO A 28 -14.04 -8.41 -4.79
CA PRO A 28 -14.72 -7.11 -4.72
C PRO A 28 -13.85 -6.10 -3.97
N ALA A 29 -13.79 -4.86 -4.46
CA ALA A 29 -13.00 -3.78 -3.86
C ALA A 29 -13.32 -3.56 -2.36
N THR A 30 -14.56 -3.85 -1.95
CA THR A 30 -15.03 -3.75 -0.56
C THR A 30 -14.37 -4.73 0.41
N LEU A 31 -13.69 -5.77 -0.10
CA LEU A 31 -12.91 -6.69 0.75
C LEU A 31 -11.69 -5.99 1.37
N TYR A 32 -11.16 -4.97 0.69
CA TYR A 32 -10.12 -4.10 1.25
C TYR A 32 -10.73 -3.23 2.36
N ASN A 33 -10.42 -3.57 3.62
CA ASN A 33 -10.99 -2.91 4.78
C ASN A 33 -10.00 -2.84 5.96
N PRO A 34 -8.92 -2.05 5.86
CA PRO A 34 -8.02 -1.86 6.99
C PRO A 34 -8.71 -1.07 8.10
N THR A 35 -8.77 -1.65 9.31
CA THR A 35 -9.43 -1.01 10.47
C THR A 35 -8.49 -0.12 11.28
N GLU A 36 -7.18 -0.36 11.21
CA GLU A 36 -6.16 0.32 12.02
C GLU A 36 -4.97 0.79 11.16
N LEU A 37 -5.27 1.34 9.98
CA LEU A 37 -4.23 1.83 9.07
C LEU A 37 -3.52 3.07 9.63
N ASP A 38 -2.25 2.91 10.01
CA ASP A 38 -1.35 4.01 10.36
C ASP A 38 -0.06 3.92 9.53
N CYS A 39 -0.04 4.60 8.38
CA CYS A 39 1.14 4.61 7.52
C CYS A 39 2.31 5.42 8.11
N GLU A 40 2.04 6.34 9.04
CA GLU A 40 3.13 6.99 9.76
C GLU A 40 3.84 6.01 10.69
N GLN A 41 3.12 5.04 11.27
CA GLN A 41 3.73 3.95 12.05
C GLN A 41 4.70 3.15 11.19
N TRP A 42 4.37 2.82 9.95
CA TRP A 42 5.28 2.13 9.03
C TRP A 42 6.57 2.93 8.79
N VAL A 43 6.44 4.24 8.54
CA VAL A 43 7.59 5.13 8.29
C VAL A 43 8.44 5.31 9.55
N ARG A 44 7.81 5.47 10.73
CA ARG A 44 8.51 5.55 12.03
C ARG A 44 9.31 4.28 12.28
N THR A 45 8.69 3.11 12.15
CA THR A 45 9.36 1.82 12.30
C THR A 45 10.50 1.64 11.29
N ALA A 46 10.30 2.03 10.03
CA ALA A 46 11.33 1.92 9.01
C ALA A 46 12.56 2.77 9.34
N ARG A 47 12.34 4.01 9.76
CA ARG A 47 13.40 4.94 10.18
C ARG A 47 14.15 4.39 11.38
N ASP A 48 13.44 3.92 12.41
CA ASP A 48 14.05 3.43 13.65
C ASP A 48 14.85 2.14 13.42
N ALA A 49 14.46 1.34 12.41
CA ALA A 49 15.23 0.17 11.93
C ALA A 49 16.40 0.51 11.00
N GLY A 50 16.64 1.79 10.69
CA GLY A 50 17.76 2.24 9.86
C GLY A 50 17.53 2.17 8.34
N PHE A 51 16.29 1.90 7.90
CA PHE A 51 15.96 1.97 6.47
C PHE A 51 16.00 3.40 5.98
N ARG A 52 16.50 3.56 4.75
CA ARG A 52 16.76 4.89 4.16
C ARG A 52 15.74 5.31 3.11
N TYR A 53 14.91 4.38 2.68
CA TYR A 53 13.79 4.60 1.78
C TYR A 53 12.76 3.48 1.94
N VAL A 54 11.52 3.78 1.58
CA VAL A 54 10.41 2.84 1.57
C VAL A 54 9.86 2.78 0.14
N LEU A 55 9.60 1.58 -0.35
CA LEU A 55 8.93 1.32 -1.62
C LEU A 55 7.61 0.64 -1.33
N LEU A 56 6.50 1.33 -1.61
CA LEU A 56 5.15 0.78 -1.49
C LEU A 56 4.72 0.25 -2.86
N VAL A 57 4.15 -0.96 -2.89
CA VAL A 57 3.43 -1.47 -4.05
C VAL A 57 2.10 -0.75 -4.13
N THR A 58 2.04 0.33 -4.92
CA THR A 58 0.82 1.14 -5.06
C THR A 58 -0.27 0.40 -5.84
N LYS A 59 0.13 -0.45 -6.80
CA LYS A 59 -0.70 -1.41 -7.52
C LYS A 59 0.06 -2.71 -7.68
N HIS A 60 -0.55 -3.83 -7.34
CA HIS A 60 0.03 -5.14 -7.60
C HIS A 60 -0.51 -5.72 -8.92
N HIS A 61 -0.31 -7.01 -9.18
CA HIS A 61 -0.71 -7.64 -10.44
C HIS A 61 -2.23 -7.84 -10.55
N ASP A 62 -2.94 -7.91 -9.42
CA ASP A 62 -4.41 -7.98 -9.34
C ASP A 62 -5.10 -6.68 -9.81
N GLY A 63 -4.36 -5.59 -9.90
CA GLY A 63 -4.85 -4.32 -10.45
C GLY A 63 -5.49 -3.37 -9.44
N PHE A 64 -5.63 -3.76 -8.17
CA PHE A 64 -6.19 -2.88 -7.14
C PHE A 64 -5.26 -1.70 -6.87
N CYS A 65 -5.79 -0.48 -6.96
CA CYS A 65 -5.01 0.76 -6.79
C CYS A 65 -5.15 1.32 -5.37
N LEU A 66 -4.03 1.60 -4.70
CA LEU A 66 -4.00 2.24 -3.38
C LEU A 66 -4.07 3.78 -3.41
N TRP A 67 -4.34 4.36 -4.58
CA TRP A 67 -4.47 5.80 -4.78
C TRP A 67 -5.71 6.10 -5.61
N ASP A 68 -6.14 7.36 -5.58
CA ASP A 68 -7.22 7.85 -6.41
C ASP A 68 -6.79 7.90 -7.89
N SER A 69 -7.16 6.86 -8.63
CA SER A 69 -6.77 6.66 -10.02
C SER A 69 -7.93 7.02 -10.95
N ALA A 70 -7.73 7.99 -11.85
CA ALA A 70 -8.74 8.38 -12.84
C ALA A 70 -9.03 7.29 -13.90
N GLY A 71 -8.27 6.19 -13.93
CA GLY A 71 -8.33 5.17 -14.97
C GLY A 71 -9.06 3.88 -14.59
N THR A 72 -9.55 3.74 -13.36
CA THR A 72 -10.23 2.52 -12.89
C THR A 72 -11.05 2.80 -11.64
N ASP A 73 -12.16 2.08 -11.48
CA ASP A 73 -12.93 2.08 -10.23
C ASP A 73 -12.45 1.01 -9.25
N TYR A 74 -11.47 0.17 -9.63
CA TYR A 74 -10.88 -0.85 -8.79
C TYR A 74 -9.76 -0.27 -7.91
N LEU A 75 -10.17 0.53 -6.93
CA LEU A 75 -9.28 1.30 -6.06
C LEU A 75 -9.74 1.30 -4.60
N ALA A 76 -8.82 1.64 -3.70
CA ALA A 76 -9.10 1.84 -2.29
C ALA A 76 -9.96 3.10 -2.08
N PRO A 77 -10.98 3.05 -1.20
CA PRO A 77 -11.74 4.25 -0.88
C PRO A 77 -10.82 5.25 -0.19
N THR A 78 -11.01 6.56 -0.44
CA THR A 78 -10.15 7.63 0.10
C THR A 78 -9.94 7.52 1.61
N ALA A 79 -10.99 7.14 2.35
CA ALA A 79 -10.95 6.98 3.81
C ALA A 79 -10.02 5.84 4.30
N ALA A 80 -9.69 4.88 3.44
CA ALA A 80 -8.86 3.72 3.74
C ALA A 80 -7.49 3.77 3.04
N THR A 81 -7.03 4.96 2.65
CA THR A 81 -5.68 5.18 2.08
C THR A 81 -4.78 5.89 3.08
N CYS A 82 -3.45 5.77 2.90
CA CYS A 82 -2.50 6.60 3.64
C CYS A 82 -2.81 8.07 3.34
N ARG A 83 -3.10 8.88 4.37
CA ARG A 83 -3.48 10.28 4.18
C ARG A 83 -2.39 11.01 3.40
N THR A 84 -2.79 11.64 2.30
CA THR A 84 -1.96 12.65 1.64
C THR A 84 -1.99 13.90 2.51
N TYR A 85 -0.84 14.36 3.00
CA TYR A 85 -0.75 15.70 3.58
C TYR A 85 -1.06 16.71 2.47
N SER A 86 -2.21 17.39 2.55
CA SER A 86 -2.36 18.68 1.87
C SER A 86 -1.63 19.72 2.69
N SER A 87 -0.66 20.38 2.08
CA SER A 87 0.03 21.56 2.62
C SER A 87 -0.95 22.64 3.07
#